data_AF-A0A2S2QDP6-F1
#
_entry.id   AF-A0A2S2QDP6-F1
#
_cell.length_a   1.000
_cell.length_b   1.000
_cell.length_c   1.000
_cell.angle_alpha   90.00
_cell.angle_beta   90.00
_cell.angle_gamma   90.00
#
_symmetry.space_group_name_H-M   'P 1'
#
loop_
_entity.id
_entity.type
_entity.pdbx_description
1 polymer ?
#
loop_
_entity_poly.entity_id
_entity_poly.type
_entity_poly.pdbx_seq_one_letter_code
_entity_poly.pdbx_strand_id
1 'polypeptide(L)'
;MADHAKSVGQRSDESLEHMLFFFNLSIRKLAFVGVSLPLITLLTCLATAYVFQYDDVHETHCQVYNVIPSISAITGITPQTYMWRIAVAFHVGPRMVIAQVYYNYFISQISRGADNCKSTHYIFINLCYWLNIIEVVAICGVTYISNRENYRTYICIYICIYIIIYAMV
;
A
#
# COMPACT_ATOMS: atom_id res chain seq x y z
N MET A 1 -17.34 -17.72 44.76
CA MET A 1 -17.04 -18.25 43.40
C MET A 1 -17.39 -17.26 42.28
N ALA A 2 -18.50 -16.51 42.35
CA ALA A 2 -18.85 -15.49 41.34
C ALA A 2 -17.87 -14.31 41.25
N ASP A 3 -17.31 -13.85 42.38
CA ASP A 3 -16.39 -12.70 42.40
C ASP A 3 -15.02 -13.01 41.79
N HIS A 4 -14.57 -14.26 41.90
CA HIS A 4 -13.30 -14.69 41.31
C HIS A 4 -13.38 -14.77 39.78
N ALA A 5 -14.52 -15.20 39.23
CA ALA A 5 -14.78 -15.22 37.78
C ALA A 5 -14.91 -13.81 37.19
N LYS A 6 -15.53 -12.87 37.93
CA LYS A 6 -15.57 -11.44 37.55
C LYS A 6 -14.17 -10.82 37.49
N SER A 7 -13.34 -11.08 38.50
CA SER A 7 -11.96 -10.53 38.55
C SER A 7 -11.07 -11.04 37.41
N VAL A 8 -11.25 -12.29 36.97
CA VAL A 8 -10.50 -12.90 35.86
C VAL A 8 -10.98 -12.34 34.52
N GLY A 9 -12.30 -12.22 34.30
CA GLY A 9 -12.86 -11.62 33.08
C GLY A 9 -12.48 -10.15 32.90
N GLN A 10 -12.45 -9.39 33.99
CA GLN A 10 -12.10 -7.96 33.99
C GLN A 10 -10.60 -7.73 33.74
N ARG A 11 -9.73 -8.65 34.20
CA ARG A 11 -8.28 -8.62 33.92
C ARG A 11 -7.92 -9.05 32.50
N SER A 12 -8.69 -9.96 31.88
CA SER A 12 -8.51 -10.33 30.48
C SER A 12 -8.96 -9.23 29.51
N ASP A 13 -10.05 -8.51 29.83
CA ASP A 13 -10.50 -7.37 29.01
C ASP A 13 -9.50 -6.21 29.04
N GLU A 14 -8.95 -5.87 30.22
CA GLU A 14 -7.98 -4.78 30.36
C GLU A 14 -6.65 -5.08 29.61
N SER A 15 -6.20 -6.33 29.64
CA SER A 15 -4.99 -6.76 28.91
C SER A 15 -5.21 -6.72 27.38
N LEU A 16 -6.42 -7.05 26.92
CA LEU A 16 -6.81 -6.99 25.52
C LEU A 16 -6.91 -5.53 25.05
N GLU A 17 -7.52 -4.66 25.84
CA GLU A 17 -7.63 -3.21 25.58
C GLU A 17 -6.26 -2.56 25.41
N HIS A 18 -5.30 -2.86 26.31
CA HIS A 18 -3.93 -2.36 26.19
C HIS A 18 -3.23 -2.86 24.92
N MET A 19 -3.36 -4.15 24.59
CA MET A 19 -2.78 -4.71 23.36
C MET A 19 -3.37 -4.07 22.11
N LEU A 20 -4.69 -3.87 22.08
CA LEU A 20 -5.40 -3.19 20.99
C LEU A 20 -5.01 -1.71 20.88
N PHE A 21 -4.79 -1.02 21.99
CA PHE A 21 -4.33 0.37 22.00
C PHE A 21 -2.91 0.51 21.45
N PHE A 22 -1.96 -0.32 21.92
CA PHE A 22 -0.60 -0.34 21.38
C PHE A 22 -0.58 -0.69 19.90
N PHE A 23 -1.42 -1.63 19.48
CA PHE A 23 -1.54 -2.03 18.08
C PHE A 23 -2.12 -0.90 17.20
N ASN A 24 -3.18 -0.21 17.63
CA ASN A 24 -3.74 0.94 16.93
C ASN A 24 -2.74 2.09 16.80
N LEU A 25 -1.99 2.38 17.86
CA LEU A 25 -0.94 3.41 17.84
C LEU A 25 0.18 3.04 16.85
N SER A 26 0.55 1.76 16.78
CA SER A 26 1.52 1.24 15.84
C SER A 26 1.04 1.37 14.39
N ILE A 27 -0.21 0.99 14.08
CA ILE A 27 -0.77 1.12 12.72
C ILE A 27 -0.80 2.57 12.26
N ARG A 28 -1.21 3.52 13.11
CA ARG A 28 -1.26 4.95 12.71
C ARG A 28 0.14 5.48 12.36
N LYS A 29 1.15 5.14 13.17
CA LYS A 29 2.55 5.50 12.89
C LYS A 29 3.03 4.83 11.61
N LEU A 30 2.73 3.55 11.44
CA LEU A 30 3.10 2.77 10.26
C LEU A 30 2.45 3.32 8.98
N ALA A 31 1.19 3.74 9.05
CA ALA A 31 0.47 4.40 7.96
C ALA A 31 1.08 5.76 7.64
N PHE A 32 1.41 6.57 8.65
CA PHE A 32 2.05 7.87 8.44
C PHE A 32 3.44 7.72 7.78
N VAL A 33 4.25 6.78 8.26
CA VAL A 33 5.55 6.44 7.65
C VAL A 33 5.34 5.91 6.23
N GLY A 34 4.38 5.02 6.03
CA GLY A 34 4.07 4.44 4.72
C GLY A 34 3.64 5.49 3.69
N VAL A 35 2.94 6.56 4.09
CA VAL A 35 2.54 7.63 3.16
C VAL A 35 3.68 8.63 2.94
N SER A 36 4.39 9.00 4.00
CA SER A 36 5.46 10.00 3.93
C SER A 36 6.70 9.53 3.17
N LEU A 37 7.09 8.26 3.30
CA LEU A 37 8.30 7.71 2.69
C LEU A 37 8.29 7.76 1.15
N PRO A 38 7.27 7.24 0.43
CA PRO A 38 7.18 7.37 -1.03
C PRO A 38 6.99 8.82 -1.46
N LEU A 39 6.31 9.66 -0.68
CA LEU A 39 6.13 11.08 -0.99
C LEU A 39 7.47 11.84 -0.96
N ILE A 40 8.26 11.68 0.12
CA ILE A 40 9.58 12.31 0.26
C ILE A 40 10.50 11.82 -0.86
N THR A 41 10.46 10.51 -1.16
CA THR A 41 11.26 9.93 -2.24
C THR A 41 10.87 10.52 -3.59
N LEU A 42 9.56 10.63 -3.88
CA LEU A 42 9.06 11.22 -5.11
C LEU A 42 9.52 12.68 -5.28
N LEU A 43 9.42 13.48 -4.23
CA LEU A 43 9.88 14.88 -4.23
C LEU A 43 11.39 14.97 -4.45
N THR A 44 12.16 14.06 -3.86
CA THR A 44 13.62 13.99 -4.05
C THR A 44 13.96 13.59 -5.47
N CYS A 45 13.28 12.59 -6.04
CA CYS A 45 13.44 12.19 -7.44
C CYS A 45 13.11 13.34 -8.38
N LEU A 46 12.02 14.08 -8.13
CA LEU A 46 11.62 15.24 -8.94
C LEU A 46 12.67 16.36 -8.87
N ALA A 47 13.11 16.73 -7.66
CA ALA A 47 14.09 17.80 -7.47
C ALA A 47 15.44 17.45 -8.12
N THR A 48 15.92 16.22 -7.93
CA THR A 48 17.18 15.78 -8.53
C THR A 48 17.09 15.63 -10.05
N ALA A 49 15.97 15.16 -10.58
CA ALA A 49 15.70 15.12 -12.02
C ALA A 49 15.74 16.53 -12.64
N TYR A 50 15.14 17.52 -11.96
CA TYR A 50 15.12 18.91 -12.43
C TYR A 50 16.51 19.56 -12.44
N VAL A 51 17.34 19.28 -11.41
CA VAL A 51 18.67 19.91 -11.27
C VAL A 51 19.73 19.23 -12.14
N PHE A 52 19.75 17.90 -12.21
CA PHE A 52 20.86 17.15 -12.80
C PHE A 52 20.56 16.56 -14.18
N GLN A 53 19.29 16.36 -14.53
CA GLN A 53 18.87 15.64 -15.73
C GLN A 53 17.75 16.39 -16.45
N TYR A 54 17.92 17.71 -16.58
CA TYR A 54 16.92 18.59 -17.16
C TYR A 54 16.53 18.15 -18.59
N ASP A 55 17.51 17.87 -19.46
CA ASP A 55 17.26 17.49 -20.85
C ASP A 55 16.59 16.12 -20.97
N ASP A 56 17.05 15.10 -20.22
CA ASP A 56 16.47 13.73 -20.27
C ASP A 56 15.02 13.64 -19.77
N VAL A 57 14.58 14.63 -18.99
CA VAL A 57 13.29 14.65 -18.29
C VAL A 57 12.29 15.57 -18.99
N HIS A 58 12.78 16.65 -19.63
CA HIS A 58 11.94 17.61 -20.36
C HIS A 58 11.93 17.38 -21.87
N GLU A 59 12.98 16.81 -22.46
CA GLU A 59 13.05 16.51 -23.89
C GLU A 59 12.52 15.10 -24.17
N THR A 60 11.27 15.04 -24.61
CA THR A 60 10.71 13.80 -25.14
C THR A 60 11.41 13.43 -26.47
N HIS A 61 11.29 12.18 -26.91
CA HIS A 61 11.78 11.71 -28.22
C HIS A 61 11.27 12.54 -29.42
N CYS A 62 10.26 13.40 -29.21
CA CYS A 62 9.71 14.33 -30.19
C CYS A 62 10.18 15.79 -30.01
N GLN A 63 11.15 16.07 -29.11
CA GLN A 63 11.64 17.43 -28.80
C GLN A 63 10.52 18.37 -28.31
N VAL A 64 9.50 17.84 -27.66
CA VAL A 64 8.43 18.63 -27.03
C VAL A 64 8.72 18.76 -25.56
N TYR A 65 8.89 20.00 -25.11
CA TYR A 65 9.15 20.37 -23.72
C TYR A 65 7.93 20.05 -22.85
N ASN A 66 8.10 19.18 -21.86
CA ASN A 66 7.07 18.91 -20.87
C ASN A 66 7.40 19.60 -19.55
N VAL A 67 6.60 20.59 -19.14
CA VAL A 67 6.85 21.42 -17.94
C VAL A 67 6.89 20.59 -16.65
N ILE A 68 6.05 19.55 -16.56
CA ILE A 68 6.01 18.63 -15.42
C ILE A 68 6.18 17.21 -15.96
N PRO A 69 7.34 16.58 -15.78
CA PRO A 69 7.56 15.20 -16.21
C PRO A 69 6.62 14.24 -15.48
N SER A 70 6.27 13.14 -16.14
CA SER A 70 5.46 12.10 -15.50
C SER A 70 6.24 11.44 -14.34
N ILE A 71 5.50 10.91 -13.36
CA ILE A 71 6.11 10.18 -12.23
C ILE A 71 6.99 9.04 -12.73
N SER A 72 6.50 8.27 -13.71
CA SER A 72 7.25 7.15 -14.29
C SER A 72 8.51 7.58 -15.05
N ALA A 73 8.58 8.81 -15.56
CA ALA A 73 9.78 9.35 -16.18
C ALA A 73 10.85 9.65 -15.11
N ILE A 74 10.51 10.38 -14.04
CA ILE A 74 11.47 10.75 -12.99
C ILE A 74 11.89 9.57 -12.11
N THR A 75 11.03 8.57 -11.93
CA THR A 75 11.37 7.36 -11.16
C THR A 75 11.98 6.26 -12.04
N GLY A 76 11.96 6.42 -13.37
CA GLY A 76 12.47 5.45 -14.35
C GLY A 76 13.90 5.69 -14.81
N ILE A 77 14.54 6.77 -14.34
CA ILE A 77 15.90 7.17 -14.70
C ILE A 77 16.87 6.85 -13.55
N THR A 78 18.10 6.47 -13.88
CA THR A 78 19.16 6.22 -12.89
C THR A 78 19.84 7.55 -12.51
N PRO A 79 20.10 7.83 -11.20
CA PRO A 79 20.01 6.95 -10.03
C PRO A 79 18.65 6.90 -9.30
N GLN A 80 17.68 7.73 -9.67
CA GLN A 80 16.38 7.91 -9.00
C GLN A 80 15.56 6.62 -8.93
N THR A 81 15.67 5.76 -9.94
CA THR A 81 15.07 4.41 -9.95
C THR A 81 15.47 3.58 -8.74
N TYR A 82 16.71 3.65 -8.27
CA TYR A 82 17.14 2.87 -7.11
C TYR A 82 16.49 3.40 -5.82
N MET A 83 16.44 4.72 -5.66
CA MET A 83 15.76 5.35 -4.53
C MET A 83 14.28 4.98 -4.50
N TRP A 84 13.62 5.05 -5.65
CA TRP A 84 12.21 4.69 -5.79
C TRP A 84 11.94 3.22 -5.46
N ARG A 85 12.75 2.29 -5.99
CA ARG A 85 12.63 0.85 -5.71
C ARG A 85 12.78 0.53 -4.23
N ILE A 86 13.75 1.15 -3.56
CA ILE A 86 13.96 0.99 -2.11
C ILE A 86 12.75 1.50 -1.34
N ALA A 87 12.24 2.69 -1.70
CA ALA A 87 11.08 3.27 -1.04
C ALA A 87 9.83 2.39 -1.15
N VAL A 88 9.56 1.86 -2.35
CA VAL A 88 8.44 0.93 -2.56
C VAL A 88 8.65 -0.37 -1.78
N ALA A 89 9.86 -0.94 -1.76
CA ALA A 89 10.14 -2.16 -0.99
C ALA A 89 9.86 -1.98 0.52
N PHE A 90 10.27 -0.85 1.10
CA PHE A 90 9.97 -0.54 2.50
C PHE A 90 8.48 -0.31 2.77
N HIS A 91 7.72 0.18 1.79
CA HIS A 91 6.28 0.42 1.92
C HIS A 91 5.44 -0.87 1.80
N VAL A 92 5.92 -1.86 1.04
CA VAL A 92 5.21 -3.12 0.80
C VAL A 92 5.01 -3.93 2.08
N GLY A 93 6.06 -4.10 2.89
CA GLY A 93 6.00 -4.87 4.13
C GLY A 93 4.88 -4.41 5.09
N PRO A 94 4.84 -3.12 5.46
CA PRO A 94 3.76 -2.51 6.23
C PRO A 94 2.35 -2.80 5.69
N ARG A 95 2.15 -2.66 4.37
CA ARG A 95 0.84 -2.90 3.74
C ARG A 95 0.40 -4.35 3.88
N MET A 96 1.31 -5.31 3.70
CA MET A 96 1.02 -6.73 3.83
C MET A 96 0.61 -7.09 5.27
N VAL A 97 1.30 -6.56 6.28
CA VAL A 97 0.96 -6.78 7.70
C VAL A 97 -0.41 -6.20 8.02
N ILE A 98 -0.68 -4.97 7.57
CA ILE A 98 -1.96 -4.31 7.79
C ILE A 98 -3.10 -5.11 7.14
N ALA A 99 -2.95 -5.52 5.88
CA ALA A 99 -3.95 -6.31 5.17
C ALA A 99 -4.28 -7.62 5.91
N GLN A 100 -3.26 -8.33 6.42
CA GLN A 100 -3.46 -9.58 7.16
C GLN A 100 -4.19 -9.37 8.49
N VAL A 101 -3.86 -8.30 9.23
CA VAL A 101 -4.53 -8.05 10.51
C VAL A 101 -5.98 -7.62 10.30
N TYR A 102 -6.25 -6.76 9.32
CA TYR A 102 -7.63 -6.39 8.99
C TYR A 102 -8.45 -7.60 8.53
N TYR A 103 -7.88 -8.48 7.71
CA TYR A 103 -8.54 -9.72 7.32
C TYR A 103 -8.96 -10.56 8.54
N ASN A 104 -8.02 -10.85 9.43
CA ASN A 104 -8.28 -11.64 10.65
C ASN A 104 -9.31 -10.96 11.56
N TYR A 105 -9.23 -9.63 11.70
CA TYR A 105 -10.19 -8.84 12.48
C TYR A 105 -11.61 -8.98 11.92
N PHE A 106 -11.82 -8.76 10.61
CA PHE A 106 -13.15 -8.83 10.02
C PHE A 106 -13.75 -10.25 10.04
N ILE A 107 -12.93 -11.27 9.84
CA ILE A 107 -13.37 -12.68 9.92
C ILE A 107 -13.80 -13.04 11.35
N SER A 108 -13.03 -12.60 12.35
CA SER A 108 -13.39 -12.78 13.77
C SER A 108 -14.72 -12.11 14.11
N GLN A 109 -14.95 -10.88 13.62
CA GLN A 109 -16.20 -10.16 13.88
C GLN A 109 -17.42 -10.84 13.27
N ILE A 110 -17.34 -11.32 12.02
CA ILE A 110 -18.45 -12.07 11.38
C ILE A 110 -18.73 -13.39 12.10
N SER A 111 -17.69 -14.05 12.58
CA SER A 111 -17.84 -15.31 13.32
C SER A 111 -18.63 -15.11 14.61
N ARG A 112 -18.48 -13.95 15.25
CA ARG A 112 -19.17 -13.57 16.50
C ARG A 112 -20.56 -12.97 16.27
N GLY A 113 -20.81 -12.31 15.13
CA GLY A 113 -22.10 -11.73 14.79
C GLY A 113 -23.17 -12.79 14.48
N ALA A 114 -24.44 -12.49 14.76
CA ALA A 114 -25.60 -13.34 14.44
C ALA A 114 -26.29 -12.89 13.15
N ASP A 115 -25.52 -12.59 12.09
CA ASP A 115 -26.08 -12.12 10.83
C ASP A 115 -26.54 -13.28 9.93
N ASN A 116 -27.67 -13.08 9.26
CA ASN A 116 -28.22 -14.04 8.28
C ASN A 116 -27.42 -14.07 6.96
N CYS A 117 -26.55 -13.08 6.74
CA CYS A 117 -25.80 -12.90 5.49
C CYS A 117 -24.29 -13.21 5.64
N LYS A 118 -23.91 -14.13 6.53
CA LYS A 118 -22.49 -14.47 6.79
C LYS A 118 -21.73 -14.84 5.51
N SER A 119 -22.30 -15.73 4.69
CA SER A 119 -21.65 -16.24 3.46
C SER A 119 -21.25 -15.10 2.52
N THR A 120 -22.15 -14.16 2.27
CA THR A 120 -21.89 -12.99 1.42
C THR A 120 -20.76 -12.12 1.98
N HIS A 121 -20.77 -11.81 3.27
CA HIS A 121 -19.72 -11.00 3.88
C HIS A 121 -18.35 -11.68 3.85
N TYR A 122 -18.30 -13.00 4.04
CA TYR A 122 -17.07 -13.78 3.90
C TYR A 122 -16.47 -13.66 2.50
N ILE A 123 -17.31 -13.72 1.46
CA ILE A 123 -16.87 -13.54 0.06
C ILE A 123 -16.30 -12.14 -0.13
N PHE A 124 -16.98 -11.11 0.35
CA PHE A 124 -16.51 -9.72 0.24
C PHE A 124 -15.16 -9.51 0.93
N ILE A 125 -14.97 -10.03 2.15
CA ILE A 125 -13.69 -9.88 2.87
C ILE A 125 -12.56 -10.62 2.16
N ASN A 126 -12.79 -11.85 1.69
CA ASN A 126 -11.81 -12.59 0.91
C ASN A 126 -11.46 -11.82 -0.37
N LEU A 127 -12.46 -11.29 -1.08
CA LEU A 127 -12.26 -10.52 -2.30
C LEU A 127 -11.42 -9.26 -2.02
N CYS A 128 -11.79 -8.47 -1.03
CA CYS A 128 -11.05 -7.26 -0.64
C CYS A 128 -9.60 -7.58 -0.24
N TYR A 129 -9.38 -8.66 0.50
CA TYR A 129 -8.03 -9.10 0.88
C TYR A 129 -7.20 -9.44 -0.36
N TRP A 130 -7.71 -10.29 -1.25
CA TRP A 130 -6.98 -10.66 -2.47
C TRP A 130 -6.75 -9.48 -3.41
N LEU A 131 -7.72 -8.59 -3.57
CA LEU A 131 -7.56 -7.38 -4.35
C LEU A 131 -6.45 -6.48 -3.77
N ASN A 132 -6.33 -6.38 -2.44
CA ASN A 132 -5.25 -5.63 -1.79
C ASN A 132 -3.87 -6.27 -2.08
N ILE A 133 -3.76 -7.60 -2.00
CA ILE A 133 -2.52 -8.30 -2.36
C ILE A 133 -2.14 -8.06 -3.83
N ILE A 134 -3.11 -8.17 -4.74
CA ILE A 134 -2.89 -7.95 -6.18
C ILE A 134 -2.47 -6.51 -6.43
N GLU A 135 -3.08 -5.52 -5.77
CA GLU A 135 -2.69 -4.12 -5.85
C GLU A 135 -1.23 -3.92 -5.45
N VAL A 136 -0.82 -4.46 -4.30
CA VAL A 136 0.56 -4.35 -3.79
C VAL A 136 1.56 -5.00 -4.76
N VAL A 137 1.23 -6.19 -5.29
CA VAL A 137 2.07 -6.88 -6.28
C VAL A 137 2.15 -6.08 -7.57
N ALA A 138 1.06 -5.48 -8.03
CA ALA A 138 1.05 -4.65 -9.23
C ALA A 138 1.87 -3.37 -9.05
N ILE A 139 1.84 -2.73 -7.87
CA ILE A 139 2.69 -1.57 -7.53
C ILE A 139 4.18 -1.96 -7.56
N CYS A 140 4.53 -3.15 -7.05
CA CYS A 140 5.88 -3.69 -7.23
C CYS A 140 6.18 -3.89 -8.73
N GLY A 141 5.28 -4.53 -9.47
CA GLY A 141 5.44 -4.79 -10.89
C GLY A 141 5.77 -3.53 -11.69
N VAL A 142 4.99 -2.46 -11.54
CA VAL A 142 5.20 -1.18 -12.25
C VAL A 142 6.48 -0.45 -11.81
N THR A 143 6.99 -0.75 -10.60
CA THR A 143 8.22 -0.16 -10.06
C THR A 143 9.47 -0.87 -10.56
N TYR A 144 9.40 -2.19 -10.74
CA TYR A 144 10.55 -2.99 -11.18
C TYR A 144 10.62 -3.15 -12.69
N ILE A 145 9.47 -3.29 -13.37
CA ILE A 145 9.39 -3.38 -14.83
C ILE A 145 9.37 -1.96 -15.39
N SER A 146 10.49 -1.54 -15.98
CA SER A 146 10.55 -0.21 -16.59
C SER A 146 9.71 -0.17 -17.87
N ASN A 147 9.07 0.98 -18.10
CA ASN A 147 8.38 1.28 -19.36
C ASN A 147 9.31 1.07 -20.58
N ARG A 148 10.61 1.32 -20.42
CA ARG A 148 11.63 1.16 -21.47
C ARG A 148 11.95 -0.30 -21.80
N GLU A 149 11.79 -1.22 -20.84
CA GLU A 149 12.12 -2.64 -21.03
C GLU A 149 10.99 -3.39 -21.73
N ASN A 150 9.75 -3.20 -21.26
CA ASN A 150 8.57 -3.88 -21.80
C ASN A 150 7.32 -3.00 -21.68
N TYR A 151 7.15 -2.09 -22.64
CA TYR A 151 6.04 -1.14 -22.67
C TYR A 151 4.65 -1.80 -22.56
N ARG A 152 4.44 -2.93 -23.26
CA ARG A 152 3.16 -3.66 -23.25
C ARG A 152 2.82 -4.17 -21.84
N THR A 153 3.76 -4.86 -21.20
CA THR A 153 3.57 -5.40 -19.85
C THR A 153 3.35 -4.29 -18.83
N TYR A 154 4.11 -3.20 -18.94
CA TYR A 154 3.96 -2.02 -18.10
C TYR A 154 2.53 -1.44 -18.17
N ILE A 155 1.97 -1.26 -19.37
CA ILE A 155 0.59 -0.75 -19.53
C ILE A 155 -0.43 -1.70 -18.92
N CYS A 156 -0.31 -3.01 -19.17
CA CYS A 156 -1.25 -3.99 -18.62
C CYS A 156 -1.30 -3.91 -17.09
N ILE A 157 -0.14 -3.86 -16.43
CA ILE A 157 -0.04 -3.73 -14.97
C ILE A 157 -0.62 -2.40 -14.49
N TYR A 158 -0.33 -1.30 -15.19
CA TYR A 158 -0.86 0.02 -14.83
C TYR A 158 -2.39 0.07 -14.89
N ILE A 159 -2.99 -0.50 -15.93
CA ILE A 159 -4.45 -0.60 -16.07
C ILE A 159 -5.05 -1.47 -14.95
N CYS A 160 -4.41 -2.60 -14.60
CA CYS A 160 -4.84 -3.44 -13.48
C CYS A 160 -4.91 -2.65 -12.16
N ILE A 161 -3.90 -1.84 -11.85
CA ILE A 161 -3.90 -0.99 -10.64
C ILE A 161 -5.10 -0.04 -10.66
N TYR A 162 -5.31 0.66 -11.77
CA TYR A 162 -6.40 1.62 -11.89
C TYR A 162 -7.78 0.99 -11.67
N ILE A 163 -8.02 -0.18 -12.28
CA ILE A 163 -9.28 -0.93 -12.12
C ILE A 163 -9.48 -1.34 -10.66
N ILE A 164 -8.43 -1.84 -9.99
CA ILE A 164 -8.52 -2.29 -8.59
C ILE A 164 -8.83 -1.12 -7.67
N ILE A 165 -8.16 0.02 -7.84
CA ILE A 165 -8.43 1.23 -7.05
C ILE A 165 -9.89 1.66 -7.25
N TYR A 166 -10.36 1.71 -8.49
CA TYR A 166 -11.73 2.10 -8.78
C TYR A 166 -12.77 1.13 -8.21
N ALA A 167 -12.45 -0.17 -8.14
CA ALA A 167 -13.32 -1.17 -7.54
C ALA A 167 -13.38 -1.10 -6.00
N MET A 168 -12.41 -0.44 -5.36
CA MET A 168 -12.32 -0.30 -3.90
C MET A 168 -12.88 1.03 -3.35
N VAL A 169 -13.11 2.03 -4.21
CA VAL A 169 -13.69 3.34 -3.87
C VAL A 169 -15.21 3.30 -3.97
#